data_AF-A0A3R7VCF6-F1
#
_entry.id   AF-A0A3R7VCF6-F1
#
_cell.length_a   1.000
_cell.length_b   1.000
_cell.length_c   1.000
_cell.angle_alpha   90.00
_cell.angle_beta   90.00
_cell.angle_gamma   90.00
#
_symmetry.space_group_name_H-M   'P 1'
#
loop_
_entity.id
_entity.type
_entity.pdbx_description
1 polymer ?
#
loop_
_entity_poly.entity_id
_entity_poly.type
_entity_poly.pdbx_seq_one_letter_code
_entity_poly.pdbx_strand_id
1 'polypeptide(L)'
;MEEKLFLNRFGRRFTIGLIVSISFLILYTIISLMDAWPAGNYEEGVFAWCESFSSGLILEPVNTLTNLAFVVVGLVILHRTDQQENSNLNGFTRGGVIPVVYAGAVISIGLGSFAMHGTRTVFGGFLDWSGMLVFILFPVLYRLREFIGWSDEIFVRNHILLSVLVLGIEFFRNSDDIIGIGEGLQRFGFFRDFVWAECIGLWIIFELRIYLERTSYGSIERVFILSAAPITLALLTFSTSWPWQLVALCATFVIFSLLVNESTPPSIYRPTQKWFVMGTTSFIIGMLIWPFGKDGSAFCHPDSIFQIHGLWHFLCAFATWCFYLHFISERIVKYDDEE
;
A
#
# COMPACT_ATOMS: atom_id res chain seq x y z
N MET A 1 -36.84 6.31 7.38
CA MET A 1 -37.21 5.33 6.32
C MET A 1 -36.20 5.37 5.19
N GLU A 2 -35.79 6.55 4.72
CA GLU A 2 -34.74 6.73 3.69
C GLU A 2 -33.37 6.16 4.09
N GLU A 3 -32.91 6.38 5.33
CA GLU A 3 -31.62 5.82 5.80
C GLU A 3 -31.59 4.29 5.76
N LYS A 4 -32.67 3.64 6.22
CA LYS A 4 -32.82 2.17 6.13
C LYS A 4 -32.87 1.72 4.67
N LEU A 5 -33.52 2.47 3.78
CA LEU A 5 -33.60 2.14 2.36
C LEU A 5 -32.23 2.28 1.65
N PHE A 6 -31.47 3.32 1.98
CA PHE A 6 -30.13 3.57 1.45
C PHE A 6 -29.12 2.50 1.90
N LEU A 7 -29.10 2.19 3.20
CA LEU A 7 -28.26 1.13 3.76
C LEU A 7 -28.59 -0.23 3.16
N ASN A 8 -29.87 -0.49 2.87
CA ASN A 8 -30.31 -1.76 2.26
C ASN A 8 -29.87 -1.88 0.78
N ARG A 9 -29.69 -0.77 0.07
CA ARG A 9 -29.27 -0.77 -1.35
C ARG A 9 -27.76 -0.87 -1.53
N PHE A 10 -26.99 -0.13 -0.73
CA PHE A 10 -25.54 -0.01 -0.93
C PHE A 10 -24.71 -0.78 0.08
N GLY A 11 -25.29 -1.09 1.24
CA GLY A 11 -24.60 -1.74 2.35
C GLY A 11 -24.01 -0.75 3.36
N ARG A 12 -23.87 -1.22 4.60
CA ARG A 12 -23.41 -0.40 5.72
C ARG A 12 -21.94 -0.01 5.61
N ARG A 13 -21.07 -0.95 5.21
CA ARG A 13 -19.62 -0.72 5.12
C ARG A 13 -19.33 0.27 4.00
N PHE A 14 -19.95 0.11 2.85
CA PHE A 14 -19.87 1.07 1.74
C PHE A 14 -20.30 2.47 2.18
N THR A 15 -21.46 2.57 2.85
CA THR A 15 -22.00 3.86 3.30
C THR A 15 -21.03 4.56 4.25
N ILE A 16 -20.46 3.84 5.21
CA ILE A 16 -19.46 4.39 6.12
C ILE A 16 -18.21 4.85 5.35
N GLY A 17 -17.69 4.02 4.45
CA GLY A 17 -16.54 4.39 3.62
C GLY A 17 -16.79 5.66 2.80
N LEU A 18 -17.96 5.75 2.17
CA LEU A 18 -18.36 6.91 1.38
C LEU A 18 -18.45 8.18 2.23
N ILE A 19 -19.08 8.10 3.41
CA ILE A 19 -19.17 9.22 4.35
C ILE A 19 -17.76 9.66 4.77
N VAL A 20 -16.88 8.74 5.15
CA VAL A 20 -15.50 9.06 5.56
C VAL A 20 -14.74 9.75 4.42
N SER A 21 -14.82 9.23 3.20
CA SER A 21 -14.17 9.85 2.04
C SER A 21 -14.72 11.25 1.73
N ILE A 22 -16.04 11.43 1.74
CA ILE A 22 -16.66 12.74 1.50
C ILE A 22 -16.29 13.72 2.62
N SER A 23 -16.36 13.29 3.89
CA SER A 23 -15.96 14.12 5.03
C SER A 23 -14.52 14.58 4.94
N PHE A 24 -13.60 13.70 4.49
CA PHE A 24 -12.21 14.08 4.24
C PHE A 24 -12.11 15.15 3.14
N LEU A 25 -12.79 14.97 2.00
CA LEU A 25 -12.75 15.93 0.89
C LEU A 25 -13.37 17.29 1.26
N ILE A 26 -14.42 17.29 2.09
CA ILE A 26 -15.01 18.52 2.64
C ILE A 26 -14.01 19.20 3.57
N LEU A 27 -13.39 18.46 4.48
CA LEU A 27 -12.38 18.99 5.40
C LEU A 27 -11.18 19.55 4.62
N TYR A 28 -10.68 18.81 3.62
CA TYR A 28 -9.66 19.28 2.70
C TYR A 28 -10.03 20.64 2.10
N THR A 29 -11.25 20.75 1.56
CA THR A 29 -11.73 21.97 0.92
C THR A 29 -11.82 23.13 1.90
N ILE A 30 -12.34 22.91 3.11
CA ILE A 30 -12.44 23.93 4.16
C ILE A 30 -11.04 24.43 4.54
N ILE A 31 -10.10 23.52 4.80
CA ILE A 31 -8.72 23.89 5.17
C ILE A 31 -8.03 24.64 4.03
N SER A 32 -8.20 24.20 2.78
CA SER A 32 -7.65 24.89 1.59
C SER A 32 -8.23 26.29 1.41
N LEU A 33 -9.54 26.47 1.60
CA LEU A 33 -10.20 27.79 1.51
C LEU A 33 -9.77 28.75 2.63
N MET A 34 -9.36 28.20 3.77
CA MET A 34 -8.84 28.96 4.91
C MET A 34 -7.33 29.24 4.82
N ASP A 35 -6.65 28.73 3.79
CA ASP A 35 -5.17 28.74 3.69
C ASP A 35 -4.50 28.21 4.97
N ALA A 36 -5.12 27.19 5.57
CA ALA A 36 -4.80 26.71 6.91
C ALA A 36 -4.06 25.35 6.89
N TRP A 37 -3.58 24.91 5.72
CA TRP A 37 -2.76 23.71 5.65
C TRP A 37 -1.45 23.95 6.42
N PRO A 38 -1.06 23.04 7.33
CA PRO A 38 0.13 23.22 8.14
C PRO A 38 1.37 23.51 7.28
N ALA A 39 2.10 24.56 7.69
CA ALA A 39 3.12 25.22 6.89
C ALA A 39 4.25 24.28 6.42
N GLY A 40 4.68 24.57 5.19
CA GLY A 40 5.79 23.95 4.49
C GLY A 40 5.36 23.76 3.04
N ASN A 41 5.35 24.85 2.24
CA ASN A 41 5.35 24.70 0.79
C ASN A 41 6.55 23.82 0.46
N TYR A 42 6.30 22.66 -0.15
CA TYR A 42 7.35 21.76 -0.59
C TYR A 42 8.08 22.43 -1.75
N GLU A 43 9.08 23.28 -1.47
CA GLU A 43 9.89 23.91 -2.51
C GLU A 43 10.92 22.93 -3.10
N GLU A 44 11.02 23.03 -4.42
CA GLU A 44 11.91 22.46 -5.44
C GLU A 44 12.86 21.30 -5.07
N GLY A 45 12.72 20.18 -5.81
CA GLY A 45 13.67 19.06 -5.77
C GLY A 45 13.04 17.70 -6.10
N VAL A 46 13.34 16.69 -5.28
CA VAL A 46 13.10 15.23 -5.50
C VAL A 46 11.62 14.85 -5.82
N PHE A 47 10.68 15.75 -5.52
CA PHE A 47 9.22 15.61 -5.72
C PHE A 47 8.62 16.73 -6.60
N ALA A 48 9.42 17.34 -7.47
CA ALA A 48 8.89 18.13 -8.57
C ALA A 48 8.25 17.15 -9.58
N TRP A 49 6.92 17.05 -9.56
CA TRP A 49 6.18 16.35 -10.59
C TRP A 49 6.08 17.22 -11.83
N CYS A 50 5.86 16.58 -12.96
CA CYS A 50 5.82 17.28 -14.24
C CYS A 50 4.67 18.30 -14.35
N GLU A 51 3.54 18.05 -13.69
CA GLU A 51 2.30 18.78 -13.93
C GLU A 51 2.41 20.28 -13.58
N SER A 52 1.90 21.14 -14.47
CA SER A 52 1.82 22.58 -14.25
C SER A 52 0.91 22.93 -13.08
N PHE A 53 1.27 23.95 -12.31
CA PHE A 53 0.46 24.36 -11.16
C PHE A 53 -0.76 25.18 -11.56
N SER A 54 -1.86 24.91 -10.86
CA SER A 54 -3.08 25.71 -10.89
C SER A 54 -3.20 26.57 -9.62
N SER A 55 -3.80 27.77 -9.74
CA SER A 55 -4.06 28.68 -8.61
C SER A 55 -5.35 28.36 -7.84
N GLY A 56 -5.98 27.21 -8.12
CA GLY A 56 -7.25 26.80 -7.52
C GLY A 56 -7.10 26.00 -6.22
N LEU A 57 -8.17 25.29 -5.85
CA LEU A 57 -8.23 24.42 -4.66
C LEU A 57 -7.28 23.22 -4.72
N ILE A 58 -6.78 22.87 -5.90
CA ILE A 58 -5.87 21.75 -6.16
C ILE A 58 -4.72 22.26 -7.01
N LEU A 59 -3.48 22.09 -6.53
CA LEU A 59 -2.29 22.62 -7.19
C LEU A 59 -1.93 21.81 -8.44
N GLU A 60 -2.00 20.48 -8.39
CA GLU A 60 -1.72 19.56 -9.50
C GLU A 60 -3.01 18.82 -9.91
N PRO A 61 -3.87 19.37 -10.78
CA PRO A 61 -5.22 18.86 -11.01
C PRO A 61 -5.32 17.37 -11.38
N VAL A 62 -4.55 16.92 -12.38
CA VAL A 62 -4.56 15.54 -12.88
C VAL A 62 -4.00 14.60 -11.83
N ASN A 63 -2.84 14.89 -11.25
CA ASN A 63 -2.22 14.06 -10.22
C ASN A 63 -3.10 13.98 -8.96
N THR A 64 -3.77 15.06 -8.60
CA THR A 64 -4.73 15.08 -7.49
C THR A 64 -5.97 14.23 -7.78
N LEU A 65 -6.62 14.43 -8.94
CA LEU A 65 -7.88 13.77 -9.26
C LEU A 65 -7.74 12.28 -9.58
N THR A 66 -6.62 11.87 -10.18
CA THR A 66 -6.37 10.45 -10.51
C THR A 66 -6.26 9.57 -9.26
N ASN A 67 -5.93 10.15 -8.10
CA ASN A 67 -5.94 9.44 -6.82
C ASN A 67 -7.34 9.00 -6.35
N LEU A 68 -8.41 9.58 -6.89
CA LEU A 68 -9.78 9.11 -6.65
C LEU A 68 -10.01 7.68 -7.18
N ALA A 69 -9.15 7.17 -8.07
CA ALA A 69 -9.19 5.78 -8.52
C ALA A 69 -9.04 4.80 -7.35
N PHE A 70 -8.13 5.07 -6.41
CA PHE A 70 -7.97 4.24 -5.21
C PHE A 70 -9.21 4.31 -4.32
N VAL A 71 -9.78 5.51 -4.13
CA VAL A 71 -11.01 5.69 -3.35
C VAL A 71 -12.15 4.87 -3.95
N VAL A 72 -12.34 4.94 -5.27
CA VAL A 72 -13.33 4.13 -5.99
C VAL A 72 -13.08 2.63 -5.79
N VAL A 73 -11.84 2.16 -5.95
CA VAL A 73 -11.50 0.74 -5.73
C VAL A 73 -11.86 0.30 -4.31
N GLY A 74 -11.47 1.06 -3.29
CA GLY A 74 -11.79 0.73 -1.90
C GLY A 74 -13.29 0.74 -1.61
N LEU A 75 -14.03 1.71 -2.14
CA LEU A 75 -15.50 1.74 -2.03
C LEU A 75 -16.14 0.54 -2.74
N VAL A 76 -15.68 0.16 -3.92
CA VAL A 76 -16.15 -1.03 -4.64
C VAL A 76 -15.89 -2.31 -3.82
N ILE A 77 -14.73 -2.41 -3.15
CA ILE A 77 -14.42 -3.54 -2.26
C ILE A 77 -15.40 -3.57 -1.08
N LEU A 78 -15.68 -2.44 -0.43
CA LEU A 78 -16.64 -2.37 0.68
C LEU A 78 -18.05 -2.75 0.22
N HIS A 79 -18.48 -2.25 -0.93
CA HIS A 79 -19.78 -2.60 -1.52
C HIS A 79 -19.87 -4.10 -1.79
N ARG A 80 -18.87 -4.69 -2.45
CA ARG A 80 -18.83 -6.14 -2.67
C ARG A 80 -18.85 -6.93 -1.37
N THR A 81 -18.16 -6.44 -0.35
CA THR A 81 -18.13 -7.06 0.97
C THR A 81 -19.50 -7.02 1.66
N ASP A 82 -20.31 -5.99 1.43
CA ASP A 82 -21.68 -5.91 1.94
C ASP A 82 -22.66 -6.82 1.16
N GLN A 83 -22.41 -7.05 -0.13
CA GLN A 83 -23.28 -7.85 -1.00
C GLN A 83 -22.93 -9.34 -1.07
N GLN A 84 -21.70 -9.72 -0.71
CA GLN A 84 -21.26 -11.12 -0.80
C GLN A 84 -21.96 -11.98 0.26
N GLU A 85 -22.26 -13.23 -0.10
CA GLU A 85 -22.62 -14.25 0.87
C GLU A 85 -21.38 -14.68 1.68
N ASN A 86 -21.52 -14.70 3.00
CA ASN A 86 -20.43 -15.06 3.87
C ASN A 86 -20.11 -16.57 3.75
N SER A 87 -18.84 -16.91 3.60
CA SER A 87 -18.35 -18.28 3.62
C SER A 87 -17.06 -18.38 4.43
N ASN A 88 -16.75 -19.57 4.94
CA ASN A 88 -15.58 -19.78 5.80
C ASN A 88 -14.28 -20.06 5.05
N LEU A 89 -14.20 -19.74 3.76
CA LEU A 89 -13.08 -20.09 2.88
C LEU A 89 -11.78 -19.37 3.25
N ASN A 90 -11.84 -18.10 3.66
CA ASN A 90 -10.70 -17.28 4.04
C ASN A 90 -11.13 -16.03 4.84
N GLY A 91 -10.19 -15.21 5.30
CA GLY A 91 -10.48 -13.98 6.05
C GLY A 91 -11.33 -12.94 5.29
N PHE A 92 -11.24 -12.90 3.96
CA PHE A 92 -12.00 -11.96 3.11
C PHE A 92 -13.45 -12.38 2.89
N THR A 93 -13.74 -13.68 2.91
CA THR A 93 -15.07 -14.26 2.61
C THR A 93 -15.93 -14.47 3.86
N ARG A 94 -15.34 -14.48 5.06
CA ARG A 94 -16.07 -14.66 6.34
C ARG A 94 -17.01 -13.51 6.73
N GLY A 95 -17.03 -12.43 5.96
CA GLY A 95 -17.74 -11.20 6.34
C GLY A 95 -17.11 -10.49 7.53
N GLY A 96 -15.84 -10.78 7.84
CA GLY A 96 -15.10 -10.17 8.95
C GLY A 96 -14.62 -8.75 8.66
N VAL A 97 -13.70 -8.30 9.51
CA VAL A 97 -13.09 -6.95 9.45
C VAL A 97 -11.94 -6.87 8.44
N ILE A 98 -11.33 -8.00 8.06
CA ILE A 98 -10.22 -8.09 7.09
C ILE A 98 -10.47 -7.30 5.78
N PRO A 99 -11.57 -7.52 5.04
CA PRO A 99 -11.83 -6.75 3.81
C PRO A 99 -12.07 -5.26 4.08
N VAL A 100 -12.54 -4.89 5.28
CA VAL A 100 -12.74 -3.49 5.68
C VAL A 100 -11.40 -2.80 5.92
N VAL A 101 -10.47 -3.46 6.63
CA VAL A 101 -9.11 -2.91 6.83
C VAL A 101 -8.40 -2.77 5.49
N TYR A 102 -8.50 -3.78 4.61
CA TYR A 102 -7.92 -3.72 3.27
C TYR A 102 -8.45 -2.52 2.48
N ALA A 103 -9.78 -2.40 2.39
CA ALA A 103 -10.41 -1.30 1.65
C ALA A 103 -10.11 0.07 2.27
N GLY A 104 -10.08 0.15 3.60
CA GLY A 104 -9.68 1.36 4.31
C GLY A 104 -8.25 1.79 3.98
N ALA A 105 -7.32 0.84 3.92
CA ALA A 105 -5.93 1.09 3.52
C ALA A 105 -5.82 1.56 2.05
N VAL A 106 -6.61 0.99 1.15
CA VAL A 106 -6.67 1.45 -0.25
C VAL A 106 -7.25 2.87 -0.34
N ILE A 107 -8.33 3.17 0.40
CA ILE A 107 -8.91 4.52 0.47
C ILE A 107 -7.90 5.51 1.05
N SER A 108 -7.11 5.12 2.06
CA SER A 108 -6.11 6.00 2.66
C SER A 108 -4.97 6.35 1.70
N ILE A 109 -4.56 5.43 0.81
CA ILE A 109 -3.64 5.78 -0.29
C ILE A 109 -4.22 6.94 -1.11
N GLY A 110 -5.46 6.77 -1.58
CA GLY A 110 -6.10 7.77 -2.44
C GLY A 110 -6.27 9.13 -1.76
N LEU A 111 -6.79 9.16 -0.53
CA LEU A 111 -7.03 10.42 0.19
C LEU A 111 -5.73 11.11 0.60
N GLY A 112 -4.72 10.35 1.04
CA GLY A 112 -3.43 10.90 1.42
C GLY A 112 -2.68 11.49 0.23
N SER A 113 -2.63 10.75 -0.87
CA SER A 113 -1.98 11.20 -2.11
C SER A 113 -2.72 12.36 -2.78
N PHE A 114 -4.07 12.36 -2.74
CA PHE A 114 -4.88 13.52 -3.13
C PHE A 114 -4.48 14.77 -2.34
N ALA A 115 -4.32 14.66 -1.02
CA ALA A 115 -3.94 15.81 -0.20
C ALA A 115 -2.53 16.31 -0.51
N MET A 116 -1.58 15.39 -0.79
CA MET A 116 -0.22 15.73 -1.19
C MET A 116 -0.16 16.50 -2.50
N HIS A 117 -0.73 15.97 -3.58
CA HIS A 117 -0.74 16.66 -4.88
C HIS A 117 -1.60 17.92 -4.88
N GLY A 118 -2.67 17.91 -4.08
CA GLY A 118 -3.59 19.04 -3.97
C GLY A 118 -2.98 20.25 -3.27
N THR A 119 -2.07 20.03 -2.31
CA THR A 119 -1.53 21.10 -1.44
C THR A 119 -0.03 21.29 -1.51
N ARG A 120 0.72 20.25 -1.88
CA ARG A 120 2.19 20.17 -1.82
C ARG A 120 2.74 20.65 -0.49
N THR A 121 2.12 20.21 0.61
CA THR A 121 2.57 20.49 1.98
C THR A 121 3.37 19.32 2.53
N VAL A 122 4.27 19.58 3.49
CA VAL A 122 4.97 18.51 4.23
C VAL A 122 3.97 17.55 4.88
N PHE A 123 2.89 18.09 5.46
CA PHE A 123 1.82 17.28 6.04
C PHE A 123 1.08 16.44 5.00
N GLY A 124 0.80 17.01 3.81
CA GLY A 124 0.28 16.24 2.67
C GLY A 124 1.20 15.07 2.29
N GLY A 125 2.51 15.32 2.20
CA GLY A 125 3.51 14.27 1.95
C GLY A 125 3.54 13.18 3.02
N PHE A 126 3.36 13.57 4.30
CA PHE A 126 3.21 12.60 5.39
C PHE A 126 1.94 11.74 5.20
N LEU A 127 0.80 12.33 4.81
CA LEU A 127 -0.44 11.58 4.56
C LEU A 127 -0.31 10.62 3.37
N ASP A 128 0.30 11.04 2.27
CA ASP A 128 0.58 10.21 1.10
C ASP A 128 1.40 8.97 1.47
N TRP A 129 2.53 9.18 2.15
CA TRP A 129 3.36 8.08 2.61
C TRP A 129 2.66 7.20 3.64
N SER A 130 1.86 7.80 4.53
CA SER A 130 1.07 7.04 5.50
C SER A 130 0.10 6.09 4.84
N GLY A 131 -0.61 6.53 3.81
CA GLY A 131 -1.53 5.69 3.05
C GLY A 131 -0.82 4.50 2.40
N MET A 132 0.32 4.76 1.78
CA MET A 132 1.17 3.72 1.20
C MET A 132 1.66 2.71 2.24
N LEU A 133 2.21 3.18 3.37
CA LEU A 133 2.69 2.34 4.47
C LEU A 133 1.59 1.45 5.04
N VAL A 134 0.43 2.04 5.39
CA VAL A 134 -0.72 1.31 5.92
C VAL A 134 -1.15 0.24 4.93
N PHE A 135 -1.16 0.54 3.63
CA PHE A 135 -1.46 -0.47 2.62
C PHE A 135 -0.43 -1.60 2.57
N ILE A 136 0.87 -1.32 2.45
CA ILE A 136 1.87 -2.38 2.26
C ILE A 136 2.09 -3.25 3.51
N LEU A 137 1.84 -2.70 4.70
CA LEU A 137 1.83 -3.49 5.93
C LEU A 137 0.69 -4.51 5.96
N PHE A 138 -0.43 -4.27 5.27
CA PHE A 138 -1.56 -5.20 5.24
C PHE A 138 -1.16 -6.57 4.67
N PRO A 139 -0.68 -6.71 3.42
CA PRO A 139 -0.40 -8.02 2.85
C PRO A 139 0.73 -8.75 3.56
N VAL A 140 1.74 -8.02 4.05
CA VAL A 140 2.82 -8.59 4.89
C VAL A 140 2.24 -9.22 6.15
N LEU A 141 1.47 -8.46 6.93
CA LEU A 141 0.90 -8.96 8.18
C LEU A 141 -0.21 -9.99 7.95
N TYR A 142 -0.94 -9.90 6.84
CA TYR A 142 -1.97 -10.86 6.48
C TYR A 142 -1.35 -12.23 6.20
N ARG A 143 -0.21 -12.25 5.49
CA ARG A 143 0.56 -13.49 5.29
C ARG A 143 1.21 -13.98 6.57
N LEU A 144 1.83 -13.09 7.34
CA LEU A 144 2.41 -13.45 8.63
C LEU A 144 1.36 -14.08 9.56
N ARG A 145 0.13 -13.54 9.56
CA ARG A 145 -1.01 -14.11 10.28
C ARG A 145 -1.25 -15.56 9.90
N GLU A 146 -1.21 -15.91 8.62
CA GLU A 146 -1.46 -17.30 8.18
C GLU A 146 -0.28 -18.24 8.54
N PHE A 147 0.96 -17.75 8.52
CA PHE A 147 2.12 -18.53 8.95
C PHE A 147 2.14 -18.79 10.47
N ILE A 148 1.71 -17.82 11.28
CA ILE A 148 1.74 -17.92 12.76
C ILE A 148 0.39 -18.43 13.32
N GLY A 149 -0.70 -18.35 12.56
CA GLY A 149 -2.04 -18.71 13.02
C GLY A 149 -2.72 -17.62 13.86
N TRP A 150 -2.50 -16.34 13.56
CA TRP A 150 -3.16 -15.24 14.28
C TRP A 150 -4.68 -15.18 14.01
N SER A 151 -5.44 -14.82 15.04
CA SER A 151 -6.84 -14.44 14.86
C SER A 151 -6.97 -13.11 14.10
N ASP A 152 -8.15 -12.84 13.56
CA ASP A 152 -8.43 -11.57 12.87
C ASP A 152 -8.22 -10.37 13.81
N GLU A 153 -8.55 -10.51 15.10
CA GLU A 153 -8.34 -9.48 16.12
C GLU A 153 -6.86 -9.18 16.36
N ILE A 154 -6.04 -10.23 16.51
CA ILE A 154 -4.58 -10.07 16.70
C ILE A 154 -3.97 -9.40 15.47
N PHE A 155 -4.39 -9.79 14.27
CA PHE A 155 -3.95 -9.16 13.03
C PHE A 155 -4.31 -7.68 12.98
N VAL A 156 -5.56 -7.31 13.23
CA VAL A 156 -6.01 -5.90 13.21
C VAL A 156 -5.23 -5.08 14.24
N ARG A 157 -5.10 -5.59 15.46
CA ARG A 157 -4.34 -4.92 16.52
C ARG A 157 -2.89 -4.69 16.10
N ASN A 158 -2.21 -5.73 15.62
CA ASN A 158 -0.80 -5.62 15.24
C ASN A 158 -0.61 -4.72 14.00
N HIS A 159 -1.56 -4.73 13.07
CA HIS A 159 -1.56 -3.84 11.92
C HIS A 159 -1.66 -2.37 12.33
N ILE A 160 -2.57 -2.05 13.25
CA ILE A 160 -2.72 -0.69 13.80
C ILE A 160 -1.47 -0.30 14.59
N LEU A 161 -1.01 -1.15 15.51
CA LEU A 161 0.15 -0.84 16.36
C LEU A 161 1.42 -0.61 15.53
N LEU A 162 1.68 -1.45 14.54
CA LEU A 162 2.87 -1.30 13.69
C LEU A 162 2.76 -0.06 12.80
N SER A 163 1.57 0.22 12.25
CA SER A 163 1.34 1.45 11.48
C SER A 163 1.59 2.68 12.35
N VAL A 164 1.00 2.75 13.55
CA VAL A 164 1.19 3.88 14.48
C VAL A 164 2.66 4.00 14.91
N LEU A 165 3.34 2.89 15.17
CA LEU A 165 4.77 2.89 15.53
C LEU A 165 5.62 3.51 14.42
N VAL A 166 5.48 3.02 13.20
CA VAL A 166 6.29 3.48 12.06
C VAL A 166 5.96 4.92 11.68
N LEU A 167 4.68 5.30 11.73
CA LEU A 167 4.24 6.68 11.51
C LEU A 167 4.73 7.62 12.61
N GLY A 168 4.75 7.17 13.87
CA GLY A 168 5.31 7.92 14.99
C GLY A 168 6.79 8.18 14.78
N ILE A 169 7.56 7.16 14.37
CA ILE A 169 8.99 7.32 14.03
C ILE A 169 9.17 8.35 12.91
N GLU A 170 8.37 8.28 11.84
CA GLU A 170 8.44 9.25 10.74
C GLU A 170 8.04 10.67 11.17
N PHE A 171 7.02 10.80 12.03
CA PHE A 171 6.59 12.09 12.56
C PHE A 171 7.71 12.75 13.39
N PHE A 172 8.28 12.02 14.36
CA PHE A 172 9.37 12.53 15.20
C PHE A 172 10.66 12.78 14.42
N ARG A 173 10.89 12.05 13.31
CA ARG A 173 12.03 12.33 12.43
C ARG A 173 11.91 13.70 11.75
N ASN A 174 10.70 14.14 11.44
CA ASN A 174 10.43 15.40 10.76
C ASN A 174 10.05 16.55 11.71
N SER A 175 10.04 16.33 13.04
CA SER A 175 9.78 17.39 14.01
C SER A 175 11.05 18.10 14.46
N ASP A 176 10.95 19.42 14.64
CA ASP A 176 11.96 20.21 15.34
C ASP A 176 11.90 19.86 16.84
N ASP A 177 12.79 18.98 17.27
CA ASP A 177 12.72 18.40 18.60
C ASP A 177 13.39 19.26 19.69
N ILE A 178 12.70 19.40 20.84
CA ILE A 178 13.23 20.02 22.08
C ILE A 178 14.33 19.17 22.74
N ILE A 179 14.35 17.85 22.47
CA ILE A 179 15.20 16.85 23.16
C ILE A 179 16.30 16.28 22.23
N GLY A 180 16.35 16.70 20.96
CA GLY A 180 17.36 16.26 19.99
C GLY A 180 17.20 14.82 19.46
N ILE A 181 16.05 14.17 19.69
CA ILE A 181 15.75 12.82 19.20
C ILE A 181 15.54 12.85 17.67
N GLY A 182 14.81 13.85 17.18
CA GLY A 182 14.56 14.11 15.75
C GLY A 182 15.87 14.28 14.97
N GLU A 183 16.83 15.08 15.44
CA GLU A 183 18.15 15.22 14.78
C GLU A 183 18.90 13.89 14.67
N GLY A 184 18.82 13.04 15.69
CA GLY A 184 19.39 11.68 15.66
C GLY A 184 18.70 10.79 14.63
N LEU A 185 17.37 10.88 14.53
CA LEU A 185 16.56 10.12 13.58
C LEU A 185 16.70 10.61 12.13
N GLN A 186 16.92 11.90 11.91
CA GLN A 186 17.15 12.49 10.58
C GLN A 186 18.39 11.92 9.90
N ARG A 187 19.38 11.45 10.67
CA ARG A 187 20.55 10.73 10.15
C ARG A 187 20.18 9.42 9.46
N PHE A 188 19.01 8.86 9.77
CA PHE A 188 18.40 7.72 9.06
C PHE A 188 17.47 8.21 7.94
N GLY A 189 17.97 9.08 7.07
CA GLY A 189 17.21 9.60 5.92
C GLY A 189 16.65 8.50 5.01
N PHE A 190 17.29 7.32 5.00
CA PHE A 190 16.89 6.14 4.24
C PHE A 190 15.75 5.32 4.86
N PHE A 191 15.34 5.59 6.11
CA PHE A 191 14.38 4.76 6.85
C PHE A 191 13.08 4.52 6.09
N ARG A 192 12.48 5.60 5.58
CA ARG A 192 11.23 5.58 4.82
C ARG A 192 11.29 4.60 3.65
N ASP A 193 12.30 4.77 2.80
CA ASP A 193 12.44 4.00 1.57
C ASP A 193 12.89 2.56 1.88
N PHE A 194 13.65 2.34 2.97
CA PHE A 194 14.03 1.01 3.45
C PHE A 194 12.82 0.24 3.96
N VAL A 195 12.00 0.81 4.84
CA VAL A 195 10.79 0.15 5.36
C VAL A 195 9.83 -0.20 4.22
N TRP A 196 9.65 0.71 3.27
CA TRP A 196 8.84 0.48 2.08
C TRP A 196 9.33 -0.72 1.26
N ALA A 197 10.61 -0.73 0.88
CA ALA A 197 11.21 -1.80 0.10
C ALA A 197 11.22 -3.14 0.87
N GLU A 198 11.49 -3.10 2.17
CA GLU A 198 11.51 -4.26 3.05
C GLU A 198 10.12 -4.91 3.11
N CYS A 199 9.05 -4.12 3.25
CA CYS A 199 7.69 -4.66 3.29
C CYS A 199 7.28 -5.32 1.96
N ILE A 200 7.61 -4.70 0.82
CA ILE A 200 7.37 -5.31 -0.50
C ILE A 200 8.14 -6.63 -0.61
N GLY A 201 9.41 -6.65 -0.22
CA GLY A 201 10.25 -7.84 -0.33
C GLY A 201 9.80 -8.97 0.59
N LEU A 202 9.42 -8.66 1.83
CA LEU A 202 8.84 -9.62 2.78
C LEU A 202 7.56 -10.25 2.24
N TRP A 203 6.67 -9.44 1.63
CA TRP A 203 5.46 -9.98 1.02
C TRP A 203 5.79 -10.95 -0.12
N ILE A 204 6.74 -10.59 -0.99
CA ILE A 204 7.23 -11.48 -2.07
C ILE A 204 7.77 -12.80 -1.50
N ILE A 205 8.58 -12.74 -0.44
CA ILE A 205 9.13 -13.92 0.24
C ILE A 205 8.00 -14.83 0.73
N PHE A 206 6.99 -14.30 1.41
CA PHE A 206 5.85 -15.10 1.87
C PHE A 206 5.06 -15.73 0.71
N GLU A 207 4.78 -14.98 -0.35
CA GLU A 207 4.03 -15.47 -1.51
C GLU A 207 4.78 -16.58 -2.25
N LEU A 208 6.09 -16.40 -2.47
CA LEU A 208 6.94 -17.39 -3.12
C LEU A 208 7.09 -18.62 -2.24
N ARG A 209 7.20 -18.49 -0.92
CA ARG A 209 7.32 -19.64 -0.02
C ARG A 209 6.11 -20.57 -0.15
N ILE A 210 4.90 -20.01 -0.23
CA ILE A 210 3.66 -20.79 -0.43
C ILE A 210 3.69 -21.49 -1.81
N TYR A 211 4.17 -20.80 -2.84
CA TYR A 211 4.26 -21.38 -4.19
C TYR A 211 5.29 -22.51 -4.28
N LEU A 212 6.48 -22.30 -3.73
CA LEU A 212 7.60 -23.25 -3.77
C LEU A 212 7.34 -24.52 -2.98
N GLU A 213 6.39 -24.51 -2.04
CA GLU A 213 6.01 -25.73 -1.30
C GLU A 213 5.52 -26.85 -2.25
N ARG A 214 4.91 -26.50 -3.38
CA ARG A 214 4.41 -27.47 -4.36
C ARG A 214 5.44 -27.92 -5.39
N THR A 215 6.69 -27.54 -5.20
CA THR A 215 7.78 -27.80 -6.14
C THR A 215 8.81 -28.77 -5.54
N SER A 216 9.59 -29.42 -6.39
CA SER A 216 10.66 -30.34 -5.99
C SER A 216 11.98 -29.66 -5.61
N TYR A 217 12.00 -28.32 -5.45
CA TYR A 217 13.22 -27.60 -5.09
C TYR A 217 13.68 -27.94 -3.68
N GLY A 218 14.99 -28.13 -3.51
CA GLY A 218 15.63 -28.32 -2.22
C GLY A 218 15.70 -27.03 -1.40
N SER A 219 16.14 -27.14 -0.14
CA SER A 219 16.17 -26.02 0.80
C SER A 219 17.05 -24.86 0.30
N ILE A 220 18.23 -25.16 -0.26
CA ILE A 220 19.17 -24.16 -0.75
C ILE A 220 18.59 -23.42 -1.97
N GLU A 221 17.99 -24.15 -2.91
CA GLU A 221 17.36 -23.56 -4.10
C GLU A 221 16.18 -22.68 -3.72
N ARG A 222 15.38 -23.09 -2.73
CA ARG A 222 14.27 -22.26 -2.20
C ARG A 222 14.80 -20.95 -1.63
N VAL A 223 15.79 -21.00 -0.74
CA VAL A 223 16.38 -19.78 -0.14
C VAL A 223 16.97 -18.86 -1.21
N PHE A 224 17.64 -19.42 -2.22
CA PHE A 224 18.14 -18.63 -3.36
C PHE A 224 17.00 -17.93 -4.11
N ILE A 225 15.91 -18.62 -4.45
CA ILE A 225 14.78 -18.03 -5.16
C ILE A 225 14.08 -16.96 -4.30
N LEU A 226 13.85 -17.27 -3.01
CA LEU A 226 13.20 -16.37 -2.05
C LEU A 226 13.97 -15.07 -1.86
N SER A 227 15.30 -15.12 -1.85
CA SER A 227 16.15 -13.93 -1.69
C SER A 227 16.36 -13.20 -3.02
N ALA A 228 16.58 -13.91 -4.12
CA ALA A 228 16.85 -13.32 -5.43
C ALA A 228 15.67 -12.51 -5.99
N ALA A 229 14.43 -12.95 -5.77
CA ALA A 229 13.25 -12.25 -6.28
C ALA A 229 13.08 -10.81 -5.73
N PRO A 230 13.03 -10.56 -4.40
CA PRO A 230 12.94 -9.21 -3.87
C PRO A 230 14.21 -8.39 -4.12
N ILE A 231 15.41 -9.01 -4.13
CA ILE A 231 16.66 -8.32 -4.51
C ILE A 231 16.60 -7.81 -5.95
N THR A 232 16.13 -8.64 -6.89
CA THR A 232 16.01 -8.26 -8.31
C THR A 232 15.04 -7.10 -8.47
N LEU A 233 13.89 -7.16 -7.79
CA LEU A 233 12.94 -6.05 -7.82
C LEU A 233 13.54 -4.77 -7.24
N ALA A 234 14.25 -4.86 -6.11
CA ALA A 234 14.93 -3.71 -5.51
C ALA A 234 15.97 -3.12 -6.48
N LEU A 235 16.80 -3.95 -7.12
CA LEU A 235 17.79 -3.48 -8.10
C LEU A 235 17.16 -2.77 -9.31
N LEU A 236 15.98 -3.21 -9.74
CA LEU A 236 15.28 -2.64 -10.90
C LEU A 236 14.54 -1.34 -10.60
N THR A 237 14.03 -1.20 -9.38
CA THR A 237 13.07 -0.13 -9.03
C THR A 237 13.60 0.87 -8.02
N PHE A 238 14.68 0.53 -7.32
CA PHE A 238 15.15 1.29 -6.19
C PHE A 238 16.37 2.13 -6.57
N SER A 239 16.16 3.43 -6.78
CA SER A 239 17.23 4.40 -6.97
C SER A 239 17.54 5.06 -5.63
N THR A 240 18.58 4.59 -4.93
CA THR A 240 19.09 5.25 -3.71
C THR A 240 20.49 5.77 -3.94
N SER A 241 20.79 6.94 -3.39
CA SER A 241 22.15 7.49 -3.30
C SER A 241 22.98 6.82 -2.19
N TRP A 242 22.35 5.97 -1.37
CA TRP A 242 22.96 5.31 -0.22
C TRP A 242 23.21 3.83 -0.51
N PRO A 243 24.43 3.44 -0.96
CA PRO A 243 24.72 2.05 -1.32
C PRO A 243 24.53 1.07 -0.15
N TRP A 244 24.73 1.53 1.09
CA TRP A 244 24.54 0.70 2.29
C TRP A 244 23.09 0.29 2.53
N GLN A 245 22.11 1.06 2.02
CA GLN A 245 20.70 0.69 2.11
C GLN A 245 20.41 -0.58 1.30
N LEU A 246 20.97 -0.67 0.10
CA LEU A 246 20.84 -1.87 -0.73
C LEU A 246 21.54 -3.07 -0.10
N VAL A 247 22.73 -2.87 0.50
CA VAL A 247 23.41 -3.92 1.26
C VAL A 247 22.56 -4.41 2.42
N ALA A 248 21.94 -3.49 3.17
CA ALA A 248 21.05 -3.83 4.28
C ALA A 248 19.83 -4.64 3.79
N LEU A 249 19.17 -4.20 2.71
CA LEU A 249 18.04 -4.91 2.10
C LEU A 249 18.42 -6.32 1.64
N CYS A 250 19.56 -6.47 0.97
CA CYS A 250 20.06 -7.78 0.56
C CYS A 250 20.28 -8.70 1.76
N ALA A 251 20.88 -8.18 2.84
CA ALA A 251 21.12 -8.95 4.06
C ALA A 251 19.80 -9.35 4.74
N THR A 252 18.85 -8.43 4.89
CA THR A 252 17.55 -8.73 5.50
C THR A 252 16.74 -9.72 4.67
N PHE A 253 16.70 -9.59 3.34
CA PHE A 253 16.01 -10.54 2.48
C PHE A 253 16.60 -11.95 2.55
N VAL A 254 17.93 -12.09 2.65
CA VAL A 254 18.55 -13.41 2.87
C VAL A 254 18.16 -13.97 4.24
N ILE A 255 18.23 -13.16 5.30
CA ILE A 255 17.85 -13.57 6.66
C ILE A 255 16.40 -14.02 6.70
N PHE A 256 15.46 -13.22 6.18
CA PHE A 256 14.05 -13.59 6.15
C PHE A 256 13.77 -14.80 5.25
N SER A 257 14.49 -14.95 4.14
CA SER A 257 14.38 -16.14 3.29
C SER A 257 14.77 -17.41 4.04
N LEU A 258 15.83 -17.36 4.85
CA LEU A 258 16.21 -18.49 5.72
C LEU A 258 15.11 -18.78 6.75
N LEU A 259 14.65 -17.77 7.48
CA LEU A 259 13.63 -17.93 8.53
C LEU A 259 12.30 -18.48 7.98
N VAL A 260 11.84 -17.95 6.85
CA VAL A 260 10.57 -18.33 6.22
C VAL A 260 10.68 -19.70 5.53
N ASN A 261 11.86 -20.08 5.02
CA ASN A 261 12.07 -21.40 4.43
C ASN A 261 11.97 -22.52 5.48
N GLU A 262 12.52 -22.30 6.68
CA GLU A 262 12.41 -23.23 7.82
C GLU A 262 11.00 -23.29 8.42
N SER A 263 10.15 -22.30 8.12
CA SER A 263 8.77 -22.25 8.60
C SER A 263 7.86 -23.17 7.77
N THR A 264 6.90 -23.82 8.44
CA THR A 264 5.85 -24.58 7.75
C THR A 264 4.87 -23.59 7.10
N PRO A 265 4.65 -23.65 5.77
CA PRO A 265 3.78 -22.71 5.09
C PRO A 265 2.32 -23.06 5.34
N PRO A 266 1.42 -22.08 5.32
CA PRO A 266 -0.01 -22.35 5.42
C PRO A 266 -0.53 -23.14 4.21
N SER A 267 -1.45 -24.06 4.44
CA SER A 267 -2.10 -24.83 3.36
C SER A 267 -3.17 -23.99 2.67
N ILE A 268 -2.77 -23.29 1.59
CA ILE A 268 -3.62 -22.38 0.83
C ILE A 268 -3.83 -22.90 -0.58
N TYR A 269 -5.05 -23.27 -0.92
CA TYR A 269 -5.45 -23.58 -2.28
C TYR A 269 -5.77 -22.31 -3.07
N ARG A 270 -5.22 -22.22 -4.29
CA ARG A 270 -5.38 -21.07 -5.20
C ARG A 270 -6.02 -21.55 -6.50
N PRO A 271 -7.34 -21.31 -6.70
CA PRO A 271 -8.01 -21.70 -7.94
C PRO A 271 -7.42 -21.02 -9.17
N THR A 272 -6.85 -19.83 -9.01
CA THR A 272 -6.21 -19.07 -10.08
C THR A 272 -5.11 -18.17 -9.52
N GLN A 273 -4.05 -17.97 -10.31
CA GLN A 273 -2.98 -17.02 -10.01
C GLN A 273 -3.05 -15.75 -10.85
N LYS A 274 -4.03 -15.65 -11.77
CA LYS A 274 -4.12 -14.55 -12.73
C LYS A 274 -4.15 -13.18 -12.07
N TRP A 275 -4.86 -13.05 -10.95
CA TRP A 275 -4.99 -11.78 -10.24
C TRP A 275 -3.69 -11.36 -9.58
N PHE A 276 -2.93 -12.29 -9.02
CA PHE A 276 -1.61 -11.98 -8.47
C PHE A 276 -0.66 -11.52 -9.58
N VAL A 277 -0.60 -12.26 -10.69
CA VAL A 277 0.25 -11.90 -11.84
C VAL A 277 -0.14 -10.54 -12.41
N MET A 278 -1.43 -10.30 -12.68
CA MET A 278 -1.91 -9.02 -13.21
C MET A 278 -1.61 -7.86 -12.27
N GLY A 279 -1.83 -8.03 -10.95
CA GLY A 279 -1.54 -7.00 -9.95
C GLY A 279 -0.06 -6.67 -9.87
N THR A 280 0.80 -7.70 -9.78
CA THR A 280 2.25 -7.53 -9.71
C THR A 280 2.81 -6.93 -11.01
N THR A 281 2.35 -7.38 -12.17
CA THR A 281 2.76 -6.78 -13.46
C THR A 281 2.34 -5.32 -13.56
N SER A 282 1.10 -4.99 -13.17
CA SER A 282 0.63 -3.59 -13.15
C SER A 282 1.48 -2.72 -12.23
N PHE A 283 1.79 -3.21 -11.02
CA PHE A 283 2.65 -2.51 -10.08
C PHE A 283 4.07 -2.32 -10.61
N ILE A 284 4.71 -3.34 -11.19
CA ILE A 284 6.04 -3.24 -11.79
C ILE A 284 6.06 -2.24 -12.93
N ILE A 285 5.07 -2.28 -13.84
CA ILE A 285 4.95 -1.29 -14.92
C ILE A 285 4.84 0.12 -14.32
N GLY A 286 4.00 0.28 -13.29
CA GLY A 286 3.90 1.52 -12.53
C GLY A 286 5.27 2.01 -12.05
N MET A 287 6.01 1.18 -11.31
CA MET A 287 7.33 1.51 -10.78
C MET A 287 8.33 1.90 -11.89
N LEU A 288 8.26 1.25 -13.06
CA LEU A 288 9.14 1.55 -14.20
C LEU A 288 8.82 2.89 -14.88
N ILE A 289 7.55 3.28 -14.96
CA ILE A 289 7.15 4.56 -15.58
C ILE A 289 7.21 5.74 -14.61
N TRP A 290 7.18 5.48 -13.30
CA TRP A 290 7.13 6.50 -12.25
C TRP A 290 8.21 7.58 -12.37
N PRO A 291 9.49 7.27 -12.67
CA PRO A 291 10.52 8.30 -12.84
C PRO A 291 10.24 9.26 -14.00
N PHE A 292 9.52 8.81 -15.03
CA PHE A 292 9.22 9.64 -16.20
C PHE A 292 8.15 10.70 -15.94
N GLY A 293 7.39 10.58 -14.85
CA GLY A 293 6.40 11.57 -14.41
C GLY A 293 6.98 12.77 -13.65
N LYS A 294 8.29 12.80 -13.42
CA LYS A 294 8.97 13.89 -12.73
C LYS A 294 9.30 15.05 -13.67
N ASP A 295 9.41 16.23 -13.09
CA ASP A 295 9.95 17.41 -13.76
C ASP A 295 11.38 17.14 -14.26
N GLY A 296 11.76 17.77 -15.38
CA GLY A 296 13.04 17.56 -16.06
C GLY A 296 13.17 16.23 -16.83
N SER A 297 12.17 15.34 -16.78
CA SER A 297 12.12 14.13 -17.61
C SER A 297 11.89 14.50 -19.09
N ALA A 298 12.50 13.75 -20.02
CA ALA A 298 12.28 13.92 -21.46
C ALA A 298 10.81 13.68 -21.89
N PHE A 299 10.02 13.01 -21.05
CA PHE A 299 8.60 12.74 -21.27
C PHE A 299 7.68 13.72 -20.51
N CYS A 300 8.25 14.76 -19.88
CA CYS A 300 7.46 15.72 -19.14
C CYS A 300 6.78 16.73 -20.07
N HIS A 301 5.44 16.70 -20.08
CA HIS A 301 4.58 17.70 -20.70
C HIS A 301 3.69 18.34 -19.63
N PRO A 302 4.05 19.52 -19.09
CA PRO A 302 3.44 20.05 -17.87
C PRO A 302 1.95 20.36 -18.01
N ASP A 303 1.54 20.92 -19.14
CA ASP A 303 0.15 21.31 -19.41
C ASP A 303 -0.72 20.17 -19.98
N SER A 304 -0.17 18.95 -20.07
CA SER A 304 -0.88 17.79 -20.63
C SER A 304 -1.94 17.26 -19.65
N ILE A 305 -3.13 16.95 -20.16
CA ILE A 305 -4.13 16.18 -19.40
C ILE A 305 -3.70 14.74 -19.14
N PHE A 306 -2.75 14.23 -19.93
CA PHE A 306 -2.16 12.90 -19.77
C PHE A 306 -0.84 13.03 -19.04
N GLN A 307 -0.90 12.97 -17.71
CA GLN A 307 0.26 12.92 -16.83
C GLN A 307 0.70 11.47 -16.61
N ILE A 308 2.00 11.18 -16.81
CA ILE A 308 2.56 9.84 -16.57
C ILE A 308 2.40 9.44 -15.10
N HIS A 309 2.50 10.41 -14.19
CA HIS A 309 2.26 10.17 -12.77
C HIS A 309 0.78 9.83 -12.49
N GLY A 310 -0.16 10.47 -13.19
CA GLY A 310 -1.57 10.06 -13.20
C GLY A 310 -1.79 8.62 -13.72
N LEU A 311 -1.05 8.19 -14.74
CA LEU A 311 -1.09 6.79 -15.20
C LEU A 311 -0.55 5.83 -14.12
N TRP A 312 0.51 6.22 -13.40
CA TRP A 312 1.02 5.46 -12.26
C TRP A 312 -0.07 5.25 -11.18
N HIS A 313 -0.84 6.28 -10.84
CA HIS A 313 -1.98 6.14 -9.91
C HIS A 313 -2.98 5.06 -10.37
N PHE A 314 -3.39 5.09 -11.65
CA PHE A 314 -4.33 4.11 -12.17
C PHE A 314 -3.77 2.68 -12.17
N LEU A 315 -2.51 2.49 -12.54
CA LEU A 315 -1.85 1.18 -12.52
C LEU A 315 -1.75 0.61 -11.10
N CYS A 316 -1.42 1.47 -10.13
CA CYS A 316 -1.36 1.09 -8.72
C CYS A 316 -2.75 0.79 -8.14
N ALA A 317 -3.77 1.60 -8.44
CA ALA A 317 -5.16 1.35 -8.04
C ALA A 317 -5.70 0.05 -8.64
N PHE A 318 -5.37 -0.23 -9.91
CA PHE A 318 -5.70 -1.50 -10.54
C PHE A 318 -4.96 -2.69 -9.88
N ALA A 319 -3.71 -2.49 -9.46
CA ALA A 319 -2.95 -3.50 -8.73
C ALA A 319 -3.61 -3.84 -7.39
N THR A 320 -4.03 -2.84 -6.59
CA THR A 320 -4.73 -3.09 -5.32
C THR A 320 -6.04 -3.84 -5.53
N TRP A 321 -6.79 -3.52 -6.58
CA TRP A 321 -7.98 -4.30 -6.96
C TRP A 321 -7.65 -5.76 -7.29
N CYS A 322 -6.60 -6.00 -8.08
CA CYS A 322 -6.16 -7.34 -8.42
C CYS A 322 -5.68 -8.12 -7.17
N PHE A 323 -4.98 -7.47 -6.24
CA PHE A 323 -4.56 -8.10 -4.99
C PHE A 323 -5.73 -8.46 -4.09
N TYR A 324 -6.77 -7.62 -4.01
CA TYR A 324 -8.04 -8.01 -3.38
C TYR A 324 -8.64 -9.27 -4.01
N LEU A 325 -8.73 -9.31 -5.34
CA LEU A 325 -9.23 -10.48 -6.06
C LEU A 325 -8.36 -11.72 -5.89
N HIS A 326 -7.05 -11.54 -5.71
CA HIS A 326 -6.14 -12.60 -5.34
C HIS A 326 -6.50 -13.18 -3.96
N PHE A 327 -6.51 -12.36 -2.90
CA PHE A 327 -6.77 -12.82 -1.54
C PHE A 327 -8.17 -13.42 -1.36
N ILE A 328 -9.21 -12.81 -1.94
CA ILE A 328 -10.58 -13.34 -1.80
C ILE A 328 -10.76 -14.69 -2.50
N SER A 329 -9.96 -14.99 -3.54
CA SER A 329 -10.05 -16.24 -4.29
C SER A 329 -9.42 -17.44 -3.59
N GLU A 330 -8.60 -17.21 -2.56
CA GLU A 330 -7.89 -18.26 -1.85
C GLU A 330 -8.83 -19.14 -1.02
N ARG A 331 -8.45 -20.39 -0.77
CA ARG A 331 -9.17 -21.28 0.14
C ARG A 331 -8.19 -21.86 1.14
N ILE A 332 -8.44 -21.64 2.42
CA ILE A 332 -7.69 -22.26 3.51
C ILE A 332 -8.14 -23.72 3.58
N VAL A 333 -7.21 -24.65 3.40
CA VAL A 333 -7.47 -26.08 3.51
C VAL A 333 -7.22 -26.47 4.96
N LYS A 334 -8.26 -26.99 5.63
CA LYS A 334 -8.11 -27.58 6.96
C LYS A 334 -7.77 -29.06 6.79
N TYR A 335 -6.82 -29.57 7.57
CA TYR A 335 -6.39 -30.97 7.52
C TYR A 335 -7.50 -31.97 7.87
N ASP A 336 -8.62 -31.53 8.44
CA ASP A 336 -9.77 -32.39 8.78
C ASP A 336 -10.69 -32.73 7.59
N ASP A 337 -10.43 -32.21 6.39
CA ASP A 337 -11.20 -32.52 5.16
C ASP A 337 -10.55 -33.66 4.32
N GLU A 338 -9.52 -34.32 4.84
CA GLU A 338 -8.95 -35.57 4.29
C GLU A 338 -9.54 -36.78 5.04
N GLU A 339 -10.82 -37.09 4.81
CA GLU A 339 -11.41 -38.42 5.10
C GLU A 339 -12.23 -38.94 3.91
#